data_AF-A0A3L7X6B9-F1
#
_entry.id   AF-A0A3L7X6B9-F1
#
_cell.length_a   1.000
_cell.length_b   1.000
_cell.length_c   1.000
_cell.angle_alpha   90.00
_cell.angle_beta   90.00
_cell.angle_gamma   90.00
#
_symmetry.space_group_name_H-M   'P 1'
#
loop_
_entity.id
_entity.type
_entity.pdbx_description
1 polymer ?
#
loop_
_entity_poly.entity_id
_entity_poly.type
_entity_poly.pdbx_seq_one_letter_code
_entity_poly.pdbx_strand_id
1 'polypeptide(L)'
;MPATSQLNSARPEPSALSKRMTQTAAARIPTPDGEFQLIHFHNNWDNKEHLALVMGDVTGGQGVLVRIHSECFTGDVLGSQRCDCGEQLAAAMSAIAAEGKGVIVYLRQEGRGIGLAEKLRAYNLQDQGYDTVDANLLLGHQADERDYTPAVLILQALDVRSIRLLTNNPAKVESLESQHLPVVQRVPMPPSVTQENAAYLSAKMRRMRHLLDLNGHITADATTLTPVYTPALAALREQAKIHFQTTGHPFVTLSYAQSLDGCVAAQPGKHLDISAPESLKMTHALRATHGGILVGIGTALADNPSLTVRLVAGDNPQPVVVDSHLRLPVSAQLLQNSRPVWIATTDAAPVERQEILEAAGAKILHLPANAGGQVDLAALLARLGEMGLRSLMVEGGPSILTSFLTARLAHYAVVTVAPFWVGGVHAVNQSLHPSTEKFPRIANPQIVQVGPDVTLWGALA
;
A
#
# COMPACT_ATOMS: atom_id res chain seq x y z
N MET A 1 -85.82 -15.48 -11.69
CA MET A 1 -84.93 -14.30 -11.86
C MET A 1 -85.22 -13.32 -10.72
N PRO A 2 -84.23 -12.61 -10.16
CA PRO A 2 -83.19 -13.08 -9.20
C PRO A 2 -83.29 -12.32 -7.85
N ALA A 3 -82.94 -12.89 -6.70
CA ALA A 3 -81.61 -13.03 -6.08
C ALA A 3 -80.95 -11.71 -5.59
N THR A 4 -81.11 -11.48 -4.28
CA THR A 4 -80.22 -10.85 -3.28
C THR A 4 -78.86 -10.28 -3.74
N SER A 5 -78.58 -9.02 -3.39
CA SER A 5 -77.20 -8.54 -3.17
C SER A 5 -77.06 -7.86 -1.80
N GLN A 6 -76.28 -8.50 -0.93
CA GLN A 6 -75.76 -7.92 0.29
C GLN A 6 -74.56 -7.04 -0.07
N LEU A 7 -74.54 -5.83 0.46
CA LEU A 7 -73.40 -4.92 0.46
C LEU A 7 -72.25 -5.55 1.25
N ASN A 8 -71.29 -6.14 0.54
CA ASN A 8 -70.01 -6.52 1.10
C ASN A 8 -69.06 -5.33 0.95
N SER A 9 -68.71 -4.70 2.07
CA SER A 9 -67.65 -3.70 2.13
C SER A 9 -66.33 -4.34 1.70
N ALA A 10 -65.90 -4.07 0.47
CA ALA A 10 -64.62 -4.50 -0.04
C ALA A 10 -63.50 -3.98 0.87
N ARG A 11 -62.72 -4.90 1.44
CA ARG A 11 -61.39 -4.60 1.95
C ARG A 11 -60.58 -3.96 0.81
N PRO A 12 -59.72 -2.98 1.10
CA PRO A 12 -58.85 -2.43 0.06
C PRO A 12 -58.01 -3.57 -0.53
N GLU A 13 -58.07 -3.72 -1.85
CA GLU A 13 -57.16 -4.54 -2.63
C GLU A 13 -55.70 -4.16 -2.25
N PRO A 14 -54.80 -5.14 -1.99
CA PRO A 14 -53.42 -4.83 -1.71
C PRO A 14 -52.79 -4.14 -2.92
N SER A 15 -52.27 -2.93 -2.72
CA SER A 15 -51.55 -2.18 -3.75
C SER A 15 -50.45 -3.01 -4.40
N ALA A 16 -50.31 -2.88 -5.72
CA ALA A 16 -49.20 -3.31 -6.57
C ALA A 16 -47.96 -3.88 -5.84
N LEU A 17 -47.77 -5.21 -5.96
CA LEU A 17 -46.56 -6.02 -5.71
C LEU A 17 -45.40 -5.34 -4.96
N SER A 18 -45.35 -5.50 -3.63
CA SER A 18 -44.15 -5.22 -2.85
C SER A 18 -42.96 -6.08 -3.34
N LYS A 19 -41.79 -5.47 -3.56
CA LYS A 19 -40.52 -6.19 -3.80
C LYS A 19 -40.23 -7.14 -2.63
N ARG A 20 -40.01 -8.43 -2.91
CA ARG A 20 -39.70 -9.48 -1.90
C ARG A 20 -38.40 -10.22 -2.24
N MET A 21 -37.62 -10.51 -1.21
CA MET A 21 -36.38 -11.27 -1.27
C MET A 21 -36.51 -12.55 -0.45
N THR A 22 -36.12 -13.69 -1.02
CA THR A 22 -36.24 -15.01 -0.38
C THR A 22 -34.91 -15.74 -0.40
N GLN A 23 -34.45 -16.20 0.76
CA GLN A 23 -33.34 -17.14 0.85
C GLN A 23 -33.77 -18.51 0.33
N THR A 24 -32.98 -19.11 -0.56
CA THR A 24 -33.34 -20.39 -1.22
C THR A 24 -32.32 -21.50 -0.98
N ALA A 25 -31.05 -21.17 -0.74
CA ALA A 25 -30.01 -22.16 -0.42
C ALA A 25 -28.91 -21.52 0.43
N ALA A 26 -28.16 -22.34 1.17
CA ALA A 26 -26.95 -21.91 1.87
C ALA A 26 -25.92 -23.05 1.93
N ALA A 27 -24.64 -22.71 1.83
CA ALA A 27 -23.54 -23.67 1.91
C ALA A 27 -22.30 -23.09 2.61
N ARG A 28 -21.52 -23.95 3.25
CA ARG A 28 -20.20 -23.59 3.81
C ARG A 28 -19.19 -23.42 2.68
N ILE A 29 -18.48 -22.29 2.68
CA ILE A 29 -17.40 -21.95 1.76
C ILE A 29 -16.11 -21.71 2.55
N PRO A 30 -15.18 -22.67 2.58
CA PRO A 30 -13.85 -22.45 3.14
C PRO A 30 -13.03 -21.58 2.19
N THR A 31 -12.35 -20.57 2.74
CA THR A 31 -11.47 -19.65 2.01
C THR A 31 -10.13 -19.50 2.76
N PRO A 32 -9.06 -19.00 2.12
CA PRO A 32 -7.81 -18.70 2.81
C PRO A 32 -7.96 -17.74 4.01
N ASP A 33 -8.91 -16.80 3.93
CA ASP A 33 -9.17 -15.83 5.00
C ASP A 33 -10.02 -16.41 6.15
N GLY A 34 -10.79 -17.47 5.90
CA GLY A 34 -11.63 -18.09 6.91
C GLY A 34 -12.85 -18.83 6.36
N GLU A 35 -13.74 -19.23 7.26
CA GLU A 35 -14.98 -19.93 6.89
C GLU A 35 -16.14 -18.95 6.71
N PHE A 36 -16.72 -18.93 5.52
CA PHE A 36 -17.93 -18.17 5.21
C PHE A 36 -19.11 -19.10 4.96
N GLN A 37 -20.32 -18.61 5.19
CA GLN A 37 -21.55 -19.19 4.67
C GLN A 37 -21.99 -18.39 3.44
N LEU A 38 -22.09 -19.04 2.29
CA LEU A 38 -22.67 -18.45 1.09
C LEU A 38 -24.16 -18.73 1.05
N ILE A 39 -24.97 -17.68 1.01
CA ILE A 39 -26.42 -17.74 1.01
C ILE A 39 -26.93 -17.22 -0.34
N HIS A 40 -27.80 -18.00 -0.97
CA HIS A 40 -28.44 -17.65 -2.24
C HIS A 40 -29.81 -17.01 -2.01
N PHE A 41 -30.04 -15.89 -2.68
CA PHE A 41 -31.25 -15.08 -2.60
C PHE A 41 -31.90 -14.91 -3.98
N HIS A 42 -33.19 -15.19 -4.03
CA HIS A 42 -34.05 -14.98 -5.19
C HIS A 42 -35.04 -13.84 -4.93
N ASN A 43 -35.37 -13.08 -5.97
CA ASN A 43 -36.33 -11.99 -5.90
C ASN A 43 -37.39 -12.06 -7.00
N ASN A 44 -38.52 -11.37 -6.80
CA ASN A 44 -39.67 -11.42 -7.69
C ASN A 44 -39.72 -10.32 -8.77
N TRP A 45 -38.64 -9.55 -9.02
CA TRP A 45 -38.70 -8.41 -9.95
C TRP A 45 -37.59 -8.34 -11.00
N ASP A 46 -36.37 -8.82 -10.73
CA ASP A 46 -35.26 -8.79 -11.68
C ASP A 46 -34.72 -10.17 -12.08
N ASN A 47 -35.21 -11.24 -11.44
CA ASN A 47 -34.83 -12.63 -11.70
C ASN A 47 -33.32 -12.91 -11.55
N LYS A 48 -32.57 -12.04 -10.87
CA LYS A 48 -31.14 -12.20 -10.60
C LYS A 48 -30.90 -12.98 -9.31
N GLU A 49 -29.86 -13.81 -9.36
CA GLU A 49 -29.45 -14.71 -8.27
C GLU A 49 -28.44 -14.04 -7.33
N HIS A 50 -28.93 -13.17 -6.46
CA HIS A 50 -28.07 -12.45 -5.51
C HIS A 50 -27.50 -13.37 -4.44
N LEU A 51 -26.34 -13.00 -3.91
CA LEU A 51 -25.63 -13.81 -2.92
C LEU A 51 -25.25 -12.97 -1.70
N ALA A 52 -25.12 -13.63 -0.55
CA ALA A 52 -24.48 -13.07 0.63
C ALA A 52 -23.41 -14.04 1.14
N LEU A 53 -22.17 -13.59 1.31
CA LEU A 53 -21.17 -14.31 2.09
C LEU A 53 -21.22 -13.77 3.52
N VAL A 54 -21.53 -14.64 4.47
CA VAL A 54 -21.68 -14.30 5.90
C VAL A 54 -20.59 -14.97 6.70
N MET A 55 -19.95 -14.23 7.59
CA MET A 55 -19.04 -14.77 8.60
C MET A 55 -19.60 -14.48 9.99
N GLY A 56 -19.55 -15.47 10.87
CA GLY A 56 -20.10 -15.39 12.22
C GLY A 56 -21.62 -15.24 12.26
N ASP A 57 -22.17 -15.07 13.46
CA ASP A 57 -23.60 -14.80 13.64
C ASP A 57 -23.87 -13.29 13.55
N VAL A 58 -24.61 -12.87 12.54
CA VAL A 58 -24.96 -11.45 12.28
C VAL A 58 -26.38 -11.08 12.72
N THR A 59 -27.16 -12.04 13.19
CA THR A 59 -28.57 -11.87 13.59
C THR A 59 -28.70 -10.86 14.72
N GLY A 60 -29.63 -9.91 14.59
CA GLY A 60 -29.81 -8.80 15.54
C GLY A 60 -28.62 -7.84 15.64
N GLY A 61 -27.61 -7.98 14.78
CA GLY A 61 -26.35 -7.25 14.87
C GLY A 61 -26.49 -5.76 14.59
N GLN A 62 -25.78 -4.95 15.39
CA GLN A 62 -25.60 -3.52 15.18
C GLN A 62 -24.15 -3.22 14.79
N GLY A 63 -23.95 -2.29 13.87
CA GLY A 63 -22.61 -1.91 13.39
C GLY A 63 -21.86 -3.06 12.70
N VAL A 64 -22.58 -4.00 12.08
CA VAL A 64 -21.99 -5.15 11.39
C VAL A 64 -21.13 -4.65 10.23
N LEU A 65 -19.91 -5.17 10.09
CA LEU A 65 -19.05 -4.81 8.95
C LEU A 65 -19.63 -5.41 7.67
N VAL A 66 -20.00 -4.56 6.73
CA VAL A 66 -20.69 -4.96 5.50
C VAL A 66 -20.01 -4.40 4.26
N ARG A 67 -19.88 -5.23 3.23
CA ARG A 67 -19.51 -4.84 1.88
C ARG A 67 -20.68 -5.12 0.93
N ILE A 68 -21.16 -4.10 0.22
CA ILE A 68 -22.10 -4.30 -0.89
C ILE A 68 -21.29 -4.26 -2.19
N HIS A 69 -21.07 -5.43 -2.78
CA HIS A 69 -20.28 -5.63 -3.98
C HIS A 69 -21.18 -5.78 -5.20
N SER A 70 -20.88 -5.04 -6.26
CA SER A 70 -21.50 -5.27 -7.58
C SER A 70 -20.60 -6.22 -8.34
N GLU A 71 -21.18 -7.27 -8.92
CA GLU A 71 -20.47 -8.26 -9.72
C GLU A 71 -19.53 -7.63 -10.73
N CYS A 72 -18.33 -8.17 -10.82
CA CYS A 72 -17.38 -7.88 -11.86
C CYS A 72 -16.66 -9.17 -12.24
N PHE A 73 -17.25 -9.99 -13.10
CA PHE A 73 -16.69 -11.27 -13.55
C PHE A 73 -15.21 -11.14 -13.94
N THR A 74 -14.88 -10.14 -14.75
CA THR A 74 -13.49 -9.90 -15.19
C THR A 74 -12.55 -9.59 -14.04
N GLY A 75 -12.98 -8.83 -13.03
CA GLY A 75 -12.14 -8.45 -11.89
C GLY A 75 -12.10 -9.52 -10.80
N ASP A 76 -13.28 -10.02 -10.43
CA ASP A 76 -13.50 -10.93 -9.32
C ASP A 76 -13.01 -12.36 -9.63
N VAL A 77 -13.23 -12.85 -10.86
CA VAL A 77 -12.93 -14.25 -11.24
C VAL A 77 -11.63 -14.34 -12.04
N LEU A 78 -11.39 -13.40 -12.97
CA LEU A 78 -10.23 -13.45 -13.87
C LEU A 78 -9.05 -12.59 -13.40
N GLY A 79 -9.20 -11.81 -12.33
CA GLY A 79 -8.13 -10.94 -11.82
C GLY A 79 -7.77 -9.77 -12.75
N SER A 80 -8.70 -9.29 -13.57
CA SER A 80 -8.47 -8.18 -14.49
C SER A 80 -8.11 -6.90 -13.75
N GLN A 81 -6.95 -6.33 -14.10
CA GLN A 81 -6.45 -5.07 -13.58
C GLN A 81 -7.08 -3.83 -14.24
N ARG A 82 -8.09 -3.96 -15.11
CA ARG A 82 -8.81 -2.82 -15.71
C ARG A 82 -9.71 -2.09 -14.70
N CYS A 83 -10.00 -2.72 -13.58
CA CYS A 83 -10.77 -2.16 -12.47
C CYS A 83 -10.22 -2.65 -11.13
N ASP A 84 -10.65 -2.03 -10.04
CA ASP A 84 -10.27 -2.37 -8.68
C ASP A 84 -11.25 -3.34 -7.98
N CYS A 85 -12.20 -3.92 -8.72
CA CYS A 85 -13.29 -4.71 -8.12
C CYS A 85 -12.78 -5.99 -7.42
N GLY A 86 -11.90 -6.75 -8.06
CA GLY A 86 -11.37 -8.00 -7.49
C GLY A 86 -10.58 -7.77 -6.21
N GLU A 87 -9.72 -6.75 -6.20
CA GLU A 87 -8.93 -6.37 -5.02
C GLU A 87 -9.82 -5.82 -3.90
N GLN A 88 -10.84 -5.02 -4.22
CA GLN A 88 -11.82 -4.58 -3.22
C GLN A 88 -12.61 -5.76 -2.62
N LEU A 89 -12.94 -6.79 -3.41
CA LEU A 89 -13.62 -7.98 -2.92
C LEU A 89 -12.71 -8.76 -1.96
N ALA A 90 -11.46 -9.01 -2.35
CA ALA A 90 -10.47 -9.68 -1.52
C ALA A 90 -10.19 -8.92 -0.20
N ALA A 91 -9.98 -7.60 -0.29
CA ALA A 91 -9.77 -6.76 0.89
C ALA A 91 -10.98 -6.77 1.84
N ALA A 92 -12.20 -6.81 1.30
CA ALA A 92 -13.41 -6.91 2.13
C ALA A 92 -13.52 -8.29 2.81
N MET A 93 -13.20 -9.37 2.10
CA MET A 93 -13.16 -10.72 2.69
C MET A 93 -12.16 -10.79 3.85
N SER A 94 -10.94 -10.27 3.63
CA SER A 94 -9.89 -10.26 4.66
C SER A 94 -10.25 -9.37 5.87
N ALA A 95 -10.85 -8.19 5.63
CA ALA A 95 -11.29 -7.32 6.72
C ALA A 95 -12.40 -7.95 7.57
N ILE A 96 -13.38 -8.60 6.94
CA ILE A 96 -14.45 -9.33 7.64
C ILE A 96 -13.88 -10.55 8.38
N ALA A 97 -12.93 -11.26 7.78
CA ALA A 97 -12.23 -12.35 8.42
C ALA A 97 -11.49 -11.95 9.69
N ALA A 98 -10.76 -10.84 9.63
CA ALA A 98 -10.05 -10.29 10.78
C ALA A 98 -11.00 -9.89 11.94
N GLU A 99 -12.22 -9.46 11.62
CA GLU A 99 -13.24 -9.13 12.62
C GLU A 99 -13.98 -10.37 13.15
N GLY A 100 -13.98 -11.47 12.39
CA GLY A 100 -14.68 -12.72 12.71
C GLY A 100 -16.21 -12.64 12.56
N LYS A 101 -16.75 -11.48 12.15
CA LYS A 101 -18.18 -11.24 11.97
C LYS A 101 -18.43 -10.19 10.89
N GLY A 102 -19.25 -10.52 9.88
CA GLY A 102 -19.58 -9.56 8.82
C GLY A 102 -20.31 -10.17 7.61
N VAL A 103 -20.68 -9.32 6.65
CA VAL A 103 -21.42 -9.72 5.45
C VAL A 103 -20.87 -9.08 4.18
N ILE A 104 -20.66 -9.87 3.13
CA ILE A 104 -20.50 -9.38 1.76
C ILE A 104 -21.78 -9.68 1.00
N VAL A 105 -22.53 -8.65 0.64
CA VAL A 105 -23.66 -8.76 -0.28
C VAL A 105 -23.11 -8.66 -1.70
N TYR A 106 -23.20 -9.75 -2.46
CA TYR A 106 -22.76 -9.83 -3.85
C TYR A 106 -23.95 -9.72 -4.80
N LEU A 107 -24.14 -8.53 -5.34
CA LEU A 107 -25.20 -8.23 -6.29
C LEU A 107 -24.74 -8.61 -7.70
N ARG A 108 -25.50 -9.48 -8.39
CA ARG A 108 -25.37 -9.84 -9.82
C ARG A 108 -25.67 -8.67 -10.76
N GLN A 109 -24.94 -7.57 -10.61
CA GLN A 109 -25.09 -6.32 -11.33
C GLN A 109 -23.79 -5.97 -12.05
N GLU A 110 -23.42 -6.82 -13.01
CA GLU A 110 -22.25 -6.63 -13.87
C GLU A 110 -22.38 -5.33 -14.70
N GLY A 111 -21.23 -4.68 -14.94
CA GLY A 111 -21.15 -3.51 -15.81
C GLY A 111 -21.89 -2.28 -15.29
N ARG A 112 -22.25 -2.23 -13.98
CA ARG A 112 -23.17 -1.23 -13.40
C ARG A 112 -24.64 -1.42 -13.79
N GLY A 113 -25.03 -2.64 -14.13
CA GLY A 113 -26.41 -2.99 -14.46
C GLY A 113 -26.62 -3.42 -15.90
N ILE A 114 -25.74 -2.98 -16.82
CA ILE A 114 -25.83 -3.24 -18.27
C ILE A 114 -25.44 -4.68 -18.68
N GLY A 115 -24.79 -5.43 -17.79
CA GLY A 115 -24.37 -6.81 -18.04
C GLY A 115 -22.99 -6.96 -18.71
N LEU A 116 -22.49 -8.19 -18.75
CA LEU A 116 -21.12 -8.51 -19.18
C LEU A 116 -20.89 -8.18 -20.67
N ALA A 117 -21.83 -8.53 -21.55
CA ALA A 117 -21.67 -8.31 -22.98
C ALA A 117 -21.51 -6.83 -23.32
N GLU A 118 -22.38 -5.98 -22.78
CA GLU A 118 -22.31 -4.53 -22.98
C GLU A 118 -21.05 -3.92 -22.37
N LYS A 119 -20.64 -4.39 -21.19
CA LYS A 119 -19.35 -4.00 -20.58
C LYS A 119 -18.17 -4.29 -21.50
N LEU A 120 -18.12 -5.47 -22.13
CA LEU A 120 -17.04 -5.81 -23.06
C LEU A 120 -17.08 -4.96 -24.34
N ARG A 121 -18.27 -4.59 -24.82
CA ARG A 121 -18.38 -3.62 -25.93
C ARG A 121 -17.87 -2.24 -25.53
N ALA A 122 -18.19 -1.77 -24.31
CA ALA A 122 -17.67 -0.52 -23.77
C ALA A 122 -16.14 -0.55 -23.65
N TYR A 123 -15.55 -1.69 -23.28
CA TYR A 123 -14.10 -1.88 -23.27
C TYR A 123 -13.47 -1.73 -24.65
N ASN A 124 -14.07 -2.32 -25.68
CA ASN A 124 -13.55 -2.20 -27.05
C ASN A 124 -13.56 -0.76 -27.56
N LEU A 125 -14.58 0.03 -27.20
CA LEU A 125 -14.63 1.45 -27.52
C LEU A 125 -13.59 2.25 -26.73
N GLN A 126 -13.36 1.91 -25.47
CA GLN A 126 -12.30 2.53 -24.67
C GLN A 126 -10.90 2.25 -25.25
N ASP A 127 -10.65 1.02 -25.73
CA ASP A 127 -9.40 0.63 -26.38
C ASP A 127 -9.17 1.38 -27.72
N GLN A 128 -10.23 1.99 -28.29
CA GLN A 128 -10.17 2.85 -29.47
C GLN A 128 -10.00 4.34 -29.11
N GLY A 129 -9.83 4.68 -27.83
CA GLY A 129 -9.53 6.04 -27.34
C GLY A 129 -10.75 6.84 -26.85
N TYR A 130 -11.94 6.23 -26.77
CA TYR A 130 -13.12 6.89 -26.19
C TYR A 130 -13.05 6.85 -24.65
N ASP A 131 -13.46 7.92 -23.99
CA ASP A 131 -13.52 7.92 -22.52
C ASP A 131 -14.64 6.98 -22.02
N THR A 132 -14.57 6.54 -20.76
CA THR A 132 -15.52 5.56 -20.18
C THR A 132 -16.97 6.03 -20.21
N VAL A 133 -17.23 7.34 -20.21
CA VAL A 133 -18.60 7.88 -20.25
C VAL A 133 -19.08 8.01 -21.69
N ASP A 134 -18.23 8.48 -22.59
CA ASP A 134 -18.51 8.58 -24.02
C ASP A 134 -18.76 7.20 -24.63
N ALA A 135 -17.99 6.19 -24.23
CA ALA A 135 -18.20 4.79 -24.61
C ALA A 135 -19.57 4.26 -24.15
N ASN A 136 -20.04 4.62 -22.95
CA ASN A 136 -21.35 4.20 -22.45
C ASN A 136 -22.51 4.98 -23.12
N LEU A 137 -22.32 6.27 -23.38
CA LEU A 137 -23.29 7.11 -24.09
C LEU A 137 -23.44 6.68 -25.57
N LEU A 138 -22.34 6.33 -26.23
CA LEU A 138 -22.33 5.76 -27.58
C LEU A 138 -23.07 4.42 -27.67
N LEU A 139 -23.11 3.67 -26.56
CA LEU A 139 -23.85 2.41 -26.44
C LEU A 139 -25.29 2.60 -25.94
N GLY A 140 -25.73 3.82 -25.65
CA GLY A 140 -27.09 4.14 -25.25
C GLY A 140 -27.43 3.90 -23.76
N HIS A 141 -26.42 3.73 -22.90
CA HIS A 141 -26.60 3.38 -21.47
C HIS A 141 -26.55 4.61 -20.55
N GLN A 142 -27.27 4.57 -19.42
CA GLN A 142 -27.11 5.56 -18.35
C GLN A 142 -25.78 5.37 -17.61
N ALA A 143 -25.29 6.43 -16.95
CA ALA A 143 -23.99 6.39 -16.26
C ALA A 143 -23.95 5.42 -15.05
N ASP A 144 -25.11 5.10 -14.46
CA ASP A 144 -25.26 4.16 -13.34
C ASP A 144 -26.72 3.68 -13.23
N GLU A 145 -26.98 2.38 -13.44
CA GLU A 145 -28.34 1.79 -13.38
C GLU A 145 -28.54 0.85 -12.18
N ARG A 146 -27.67 0.95 -11.18
CA ARG A 146 -27.68 0.03 -10.05
C ARG A 146 -28.84 0.29 -9.10
N ASP A 147 -29.60 -0.77 -8.80
CA ASP A 147 -30.61 -0.80 -7.75
C ASP A 147 -30.03 -1.43 -6.47
N TYR A 148 -30.02 -0.70 -5.36
CA TYR A 148 -29.55 -1.21 -4.06
C TYR A 148 -30.67 -1.83 -3.20
N THR A 149 -31.92 -1.82 -3.67
CA THR A 149 -33.05 -2.51 -3.02
C THR A 149 -32.74 -3.97 -2.68
N PRO A 150 -32.11 -4.78 -3.56
CA PRO A 150 -31.75 -6.15 -3.22
C PRO A 150 -30.84 -6.22 -1.98
N ALA A 151 -29.87 -5.32 -1.84
CA ALA A 151 -28.94 -5.35 -0.71
C ALA A 151 -29.62 -5.03 0.61
N VAL A 152 -30.53 -4.06 0.63
CA VAL A 152 -31.33 -3.73 1.82
C VAL A 152 -32.18 -4.91 2.25
N LEU A 153 -32.89 -5.53 1.30
CA LEU A 153 -33.76 -6.68 1.58
C LEU A 153 -32.96 -7.93 2.03
N ILE A 154 -31.77 -8.16 1.48
CA ILE A 154 -30.87 -9.22 1.93
C ILE A 154 -30.42 -8.97 3.38
N LEU A 155 -29.99 -7.77 3.71
CA LEU A 155 -29.54 -7.45 5.08
C LEU A 155 -30.68 -7.50 6.11
N GLN A 156 -31.90 -7.12 5.71
CA GLN A 156 -33.10 -7.29 6.52
C GLN A 156 -33.45 -8.77 6.73
N ALA A 157 -33.33 -9.60 5.69
CA ALA A 157 -33.55 -11.05 5.80
C ALA A 157 -32.53 -11.73 6.73
N LEU A 158 -31.33 -11.14 6.88
CA LEU A 158 -30.29 -11.56 7.83
C LEU A 158 -30.45 -10.94 9.24
N ASP A 159 -31.54 -10.18 9.49
CA ASP A 159 -31.80 -9.42 10.73
C ASP A 159 -30.64 -8.49 11.15
N VAL A 160 -29.96 -7.88 10.18
CA VAL A 160 -28.93 -6.86 10.43
C VAL A 160 -29.60 -5.51 10.68
N ARG A 161 -29.36 -4.93 11.87
CA ARG A 161 -30.04 -3.71 12.35
C ARG A 161 -29.33 -2.43 11.93
N SER A 162 -28.00 -2.46 11.83
CA SER A 162 -27.19 -1.35 11.33
C SER A 162 -25.83 -1.83 10.84
N ILE A 163 -25.20 -1.06 9.95
CA ILE A 163 -23.96 -1.47 9.27
C ILE A 163 -22.84 -0.45 9.39
N ARG A 164 -21.61 -0.96 9.40
CA ARG A 164 -20.39 -0.23 9.05
C ARG A 164 -20.03 -0.61 7.61
N LEU A 165 -20.18 0.33 6.68
CA LEU A 165 -20.14 0.04 5.25
C LEU A 165 -18.75 0.25 4.65
N LEU A 166 -18.16 -0.82 4.11
CA LEU A 166 -16.92 -0.83 3.33
C LEU A 166 -17.15 -0.24 1.93
N THR A 167 -16.96 1.08 1.76
CA THR A 167 -17.20 1.77 0.49
C THR A 167 -16.40 3.06 0.29
N ASN A 168 -15.96 3.26 -0.95
CA ASN A 168 -15.43 4.54 -1.44
C ASN A 168 -16.49 5.38 -2.15
N ASN A 169 -17.71 4.87 -2.34
CA ASN A 169 -18.80 5.62 -2.98
C ASN A 169 -19.77 6.19 -1.93
N PRO A 170 -19.78 7.53 -1.68
CA PRO A 170 -20.73 8.15 -0.77
C PRO A 170 -22.17 8.07 -1.26
N ALA A 171 -22.41 8.06 -2.58
CA ALA A 171 -23.76 7.90 -3.13
C ALA A 171 -24.38 6.55 -2.75
N LYS A 172 -23.54 5.54 -2.47
CA LYS A 172 -24.00 4.25 -1.93
C LYS A 172 -24.50 4.39 -0.49
N VAL A 173 -23.86 5.23 0.32
CA VAL A 173 -24.32 5.52 1.69
C VAL A 173 -25.68 6.22 1.63
N GLU A 174 -25.77 7.31 0.87
CA GLU A 174 -27.01 8.08 0.69
C GLU A 174 -28.17 7.20 0.19
N SER A 175 -27.92 6.33 -0.79
CA SER A 175 -28.94 5.42 -1.33
C SER A 175 -29.45 4.41 -0.29
N LEU A 176 -28.59 3.88 0.57
CA LEU A 176 -28.99 2.92 1.61
C LEU A 176 -29.75 3.60 2.75
N GLU A 177 -29.30 4.78 3.16
CA GLU A 177 -29.99 5.57 4.18
C GLU A 177 -31.39 5.99 3.73
N SER A 178 -31.55 6.39 2.46
CA SER A 178 -32.86 6.71 1.88
C SER A 178 -33.82 5.50 1.84
N GLN A 179 -33.27 4.28 1.90
CA GLN A 179 -34.02 3.03 1.98
C GLN A 179 -34.15 2.49 3.41
N HIS A 180 -33.91 3.35 4.42
CA HIS A 180 -34.07 3.06 5.85
C HIS A 180 -33.11 1.98 6.39
N LEU A 181 -31.94 1.78 5.78
CA LEU A 181 -30.87 0.95 6.35
C LEU A 181 -29.86 1.86 7.10
N PRO A 182 -29.73 1.75 8.44
CA PRO A 182 -28.83 2.63 9.19
C PRO A 182 -27.35 2.33 8.92
N VAL A 183 -26.63 3.29 8.33
CA VAL A 183 -25.17 3.24 8.14
C VAL A 183 -24.49 4.02 9.26
N VAL A 184 -24.01 3.33 10.30
CA VAL A 184 -23.42 3.99 11.48
C VAL A 184 -21.98 4.46 11.25
N GLN A 185 -21.30 3.90 10.25
CA GLN A 185 -19.94 4.29 9.88
C GLN A 185 -19.67 3.94 8.42
N ARG A 186 -19.00 4.85 7.69
CA ARG A 186 -18.30 4.49 6.44
C ARG A 186 -16.90 4.02 6.76
N VAL A 187 -16.55 2.83 6.32
CA VAL A 187 -15.18 2.31 6.39
C VAL A 187 -14.56 2.47 5.00
N PRO A 188 -13.51 3.29 4.83
CA PRO A 188 -12.87 3.48 3.53
C PRO A 188 -12.17 2.20 3.08
N MET A 189 -12.12 1.99 1.76
CA MET A 189 -11.41 0.87 1.15
C MET A 189 -10.13 1.41 0.50
N PRO A 190 -8.97 0.81 0.75
CA PRO A 190 -7.75 1.20 0.04
C PRO A 190 -7.92 0.92 -1.46
N PRO A 191 -7.73 1.92 -2.36
CA PRO A 191 -7.74 1.67 -3.79
C PRO A 191 -6.42 1.01 -4.20
N SER A 192 -6.51 -0.01 -5.05
CA SER A 192 -5.36 -0.55 -5.75
C SER A 192 -5.26 0.10 -7.13
N VAL A 193 -4.25 0.93 -7.33
CA VAL A 193 -4.01 1.63 -8.59
C VAL A 193 -2.95 0.89 -9.39
N THR A 194 -3.30 0.47 -10.60
CA THR A 194 -2.41 -0.10 -11.60
C THR A 194 -2.32 0.85 -12.81
N GLN A 195 -1.38 0.61 -13.72
CA GLN A 195 -1.31 1.39 -14.96
C GLN A 195 -2.60 1.25 -15.78
N GLU A 196 -3.21 0.08 -15.75
CA GLU A 196 -4.40 -0.30 -16.51
C GLU A 196 -5.70 0.31 -15.96
N ASN A 197 -5.82 0.50 -14.63
CA ASN A 197 -7.04 1.06 -14.02
C ASN A 197 -6.96 2.56 -13.67
N ALA A 198 -5.80 3.20 -13.78
CA ALA A 198 -5.61 4.59 -13.36
C ALA A 198 -6.61 5.56 -14.03
N ALA A 199 -6.82 5.44 -15.35
CA ALA A 199 -7.78 6.26 -16.09
C ALA A 199 -9.23 6.00 -15.63
N TYR A 200 -9.56 4.73 -15.39
CA TYR A 200 -10.88 4.32 -14.89
C TYR A 200 -11.17 4.85 -13.48
N LEU A 201 -10.20 4.78 -12.56
CA LEU A 201 -10.33 5.29 -11.19
C LEU A 201 -10.40 6.83 -11.16
N SER A 202 -9.62 7.51 -12.02
CA SER A 202 -9.69 8.97 -12.20
C SER A 202 -11.08 9.40 -12.68
N ALA A 203 -11.66 8.69 -13.65
CA ALA A 203 -13.03 8.92 -14.11
C ALA A 203 -14.07 8.70 -12.99
N LYS A 204 -13.91 7.66 -12.16
CA LYS A 204 -14.76 7.43 -10.97
C LYS A 204 -14.71 8.59 -9.98
N MET A 205 -13.53 9.16 -9.71
CA MET A 205 -13.41 10.29 -8.80
C MET A 205 -14.06 11.55 -9.38
N ARG A 206 -13.64 11.96 -10.60
CA ARG A 206 -14.05 13.26 -11.19
C ARG A 206 -15.53 13.31 -11.55
N ARG A 207 -16.10 12.20 -12.02
CA ARG A 207 -17.46 12.20 -12.60
C ARG A 207 -18.51 11.47 -11.75
N MET A 208 -18.12 10.63 -10.78
CA MET A 208 -19.05 9.75 -10.06
C MET A 208 -19.02 9.88 -8.53
N ARG A 209 -18.54 11.03 -8.02
CA ARG A 209 -18.50 11.39 -6.58
C ARG A 209 -17.83 10.35 -5.67
N HIS A 210 -16.98 9.46 -6.17
CA HIS A 210 -16.32 8.49 -5.28
C HIS A 210 -15.32 9.22 -4.38
N LEU A 211 -15.51 9.11 -3.06
CA LEU A 211 -14.55 9.45 -2.01
C LEU A 211 -13.49 8.35 -1.95
N LEU A 212 -12.74 8.26 -3.04
CA LEU A 212 -11.46 7.60 -3.03
C LEU A 212 -10.54 8.54 -2.26
N ASP A 213 -10.08 8.11 -1.10
CA ASP A 213 -8.88 8.71 -0.54
C ASP A 213 -7.74 8.33 -1.49
N LEU A 214 -7.52 9.17 -2.53
CA LEU A 214 -6.45 9.02 -3.50
C LEU A 214 -5.10 9.37 -2.88
N ASN A 215 -4.85 8.86 -1.68
CA ASN A 215 -3.53 8.45 -1.21
C ASN A 215 -2.99 7.31 -2.12
N GLY A 216 -3.07 7.51 -3.44
CA GLY A 216 -2.93 6.57 -4.56
C GLY A 216 -3.60 7.19 -5.82
N HIS A 217 -2.84 7.99 -6.57
CA HIS A 217 -3.17 9.01 -7.62
C HIS A 217 -4.12 8.60 -8.79
N ILE A 218 -4.70 9.46 -9.68
CA ILE A 218 -4.27 10.73 -10.35
C ILE A 218 -5.47 11.63 -10.80
N THR A 219 -5.33 12.96 -10.68
CA THR A 219 -6.07 14.01 -11.42
C THR A 219 -5.41 14.35 -12.76
N ALA A 220 -6.21 14.53 -13.81
CA ALA A 220 -5.77 14.92 -15.15
C ALA A 220 -4.95 16.22 -15.16
N ASP A 221 -3.63 16.08 -15.33
CA ASP A 221 -2.81 16.91 -16.21
C ASP A 221 -1.45 16.23 -16.41
N ALA A 222 -1.10 15.98 -17.67
CA ALA A 222 0.14 15.34 -18.08
C ALA A 222 1.29 16.35 -17.95
N THR A 223 2.02 16.30 -16.84
CA THR A 223 3.43 16.79 -16.74
C THR A 223 4.12 16.51 -15.39
N THR A 224 3.44 15.91 -14.40
CA THR A 224 4.12 15.56 -13.14
C THR A 224 3.50 14.30 -12.51
N LEU A 225 4.07 13.13 -12.82
CA LEU A 225 3.73 11.87 -12.17
C LEU A 225 4.08 11.99 -10.68
N THR A 226 3.07 12.01 -9.82
CA THR A 226 3.29 11.86 -8.38
C THR A 226 3.44 10.35 -8.12
N PRO A 227 4.58 9.87 -7.59
CA PRO A 227 4.83 8.43 -7.57
C PRO A 227 3.93 7.64 -6.58
N VAL A 228 3.64 6.37 -6.90
CA VAL A 228 2.81 5.42 -6.11
C VAL A 228 3.16 5.38 -4.61
N TYR A 229 4.41 5.68 -4.27
CA TYR A 229 4.93 5.66 -2.90
C TYR A 229 4.75 6.98 -2.11
N THR A 230 4.23 8.06 -2.70
CA THR A 230 4.18 9.40 -2.07
C THR A 230 3.45 9.45 -0.71
N PRO A 231 2.26 8.83 -0.53
CA PRO A 231 1.58 8.84 0.76
C PRO A 231 2.35 8.08 1.84
N ALA A 232 2.98 6.97 1.49
CA ALA A 232 3.80 6.21 2.42
C ALA A 232 5.13 6.91 2.71
N LEU A 233 5.71 7.69 1.78
CA LEU A 233 6.80 8.63 2.09
C LEU A 233 6.36 9.75 3.05
N ALA A 234 5.14 10.26 2.90
CA ALA A 234 4.59 11.26 3.83
C ALA A 234 4.36 10.67 5.22
N ALA A 235 3.79 9.47 5.31
CA ALA A 235 3.65 8.74 6.57
C ALA A 235 5.01 8.45 7.22
N LEU A 236 6.00 8.05 6.43
CA LEU A 236 7.38 7.84 6.89
C LEU A 236 7.99 9.13 7.47
N ARG A 237 7.80 10.28 6.81
CA ARG A 237 8.24 11.59 7.34
C ARG A 237 7.59 11.91 8.69
N GLU A 238 6.29 11.68 8.82
CA GLU A 238 5.59 11.98 10.07
C GLU A 238 6.02 11.02 11.19
N GLN A 239 6.16 9.72 10.90
CA GLN A 239 6.73 8.76 11.86
C GLN A 239 8.12 9.17 12.32
N ALA A 240 8.97 9.60 11.39
CA ALA A 240 10.32 10.04 11.72
C ALA A 240 10.33 11.29 12.62
N LYS A 241 9.44 12.24 12.34
CA LYS A 241 9.26 13.44 13.16
C LYS A 241 8.79 13.09 14.57
N ILE A 242 7.77 12.24 14.71
CA ILE A 242 7.25 11.79 16.01
C ILE A 242 8.35 11.06 16.80
N HIS A 243 9.07 10.14 16.15
CA HIS A 243 10.16 9.41 16.78
C HIS A 243 11.23 10.36 17.32
N PHE A 244 11.74 11.29 16.49
CA PHE A 244 12.76 12.24 16.91
C PHE A 244 12.29 13.14 18.06
N GLN A 245 11.03 13.60 18.04
CA GLN A 245 10.46 14.39 19.13
C GLN A 245 10.36 13.61 20.45
N THR A 246 10.22 12.29 20.37
CA THR A 246 10.06 11.40 21.54
C THR A 246 11.40 10.94 22.10
N THR A 247 12.37 10.62 21.24
CA THR A 247 13.63 9.97 21.64
C THR A 247 14.85 10.89 21.58
N GLY A 248 14.78 11.99 20.82
CA GLY A 248 15.93 12.81 20.47
C GLY A 248 16.89 12.16 19.47
N HIS A 249 16.61 10.94 19.00
CA HIS A 249 17.44 10.20 18.05
C HIS A 249 16.83 10.18 16.65
N PRO A 250 17.65 10.09 15.58
CA PRO A 250 17.14 9.99 14.22
C PRO A 250 16.31 8.72 14.02
N PHE A 251 15.17 8.83 13.34
CA PHE A 251 14.45 7.66 12.85
C PHE A 251 15.21 7.02 11.69
N VAL A 252 15.49 5.72 11.82
CA VAL A 252 16.37 4.97 10.91
C VAL A 252 15.56 4.08 9.96
N THR A 253 15.75 4.31 8.66
CA THR A 253 15.20 3.48 7.57
C THR A 253 16.32 2.74 6.86
N LEU A 254 16.29 1.41 6.83
CA LEU A 254 17.17 0.62 5.98
C LEU A 254 16.61 0.60 4.56
N SER A 255 17.47 0.87 3.57
CA SER A 255 17.07 0.81 2.16
C SER A 255 18.14 0.12 1.34
N TYR A 256 17.78 -0.91 0.59
CA TYR A 256 18.70 -1.58 -0.32
C TYR A 256 17.95 -2.33 -1.42
N ALA A 257 18.65 -2.57 -2.52
CA ALA A 257 18.19 -3.41 -3.62
C ALA A 257 18.94 -4.74 -3.63
N GLN A 258 18.25 -5.81 -3.93
CA GLN A 258 18.80 -7.16 -4.03
C GLN A 258 18.22 -7.92 -5.24
N SER A 259 18.93 -8.95 -5.68
CA SER A 259 18.41 -9.98 -6.59
C SER A 259 17.42 -10.92 -5.88
N LEU A 260 16.82 -11.86 -6.61
CA LEU A 260 15.86 -12.86 -6.07
C LEU A 260 16.47 -13.76 -4.99
N ASP A 261 17.76 -14.11 -5.11
CA ASP A 261 18.55 -14.81 -4.08
C ASP A 261 19.04 -13.91 -2.94
N GLY A 262 18.69 -12.63 -2.93
CA GLY A 262 19.08 -11.71 -1.88
C GLY A 262 20.52 -11.19 -1.97
N CYS A 263 21.10 -11.17 -3.16
CA CYS A 263 22.44 -10.64 -3.38
C CYS A 263 22.40 -9.15 -3.73
N VAL A 264 23.35 -8.39 -3.19
CA VAL A 264 23.56 -6.95 -3.45
C VAL A 264 24.76 -6.68 -4.36
N ALA A 265 25.59 -7.68 -4.61
CA ALA A 265 26.72 -7.62 -5.52
C ALA A 265 27.06 -9.02 -6.03
N ALA A 266 27.65 -9.12 -7.23
CA ALA A 266 28.17 -10.39 -7.74
C ALA A 266 29.46 -10.82 -7.03
N GLN A 267 30.28 -9.85 -6.61
CA GLN A 267 31.56 -10.08 -5.93
C GLN A 267 31.78 -9.03 -4.83
N PRO A 268 32.55 -9.35 -3.76
CA PRO A 268 32.88 -8.37 -2.73
C PRO A 268 33.58 -7.13 -3.30
N GLY A 269 33.09 -5.94 -2.93
CA GLY A 269 33.68 -4.65 -3.31
C GLY A 269 33.47 -4.27 -4.79
N LYS A 270 32.55 -4.93 -5.51
CA LYS A 270 32.18 -4.58 -6.87
C LYS A 270 30.73 -4.11 -6.93
N HIS A 271 30.53 -2.95 -7.57
CA HIS A 271 29.21 -2.42 -7.88
C HIS A 271 28.42 -3.38 -8.78
N LEU A 272 27.11 -3.47 -8.56
CA LEU A 272 26.15 -4.18 -9.40
C LEU A 272 24.91 -3.30 -9.59
N ASP A 273 24.54 -3.03 -10.84
CA ASP A 273 23.30 -2.35 -11.16
C ASP A 273 22.13 -3.33 -11.02
N ILE A 274 21.38 -3.20 -9.92
CA ILE A 274 20.26 -4.09 -9.59
C ILE A 274 18.92 -3.49 -9.95
N SER A 275 18.68 -2.24 -9.55
CA SER A 275 17.37 -1.61 -9.66
C SER A 275 17.05 -1.14 -11.07
N ALA A 276 15.80 -1.35 -11.49
CA ALA A 276 15.27 -0.74 -12.70
C ALA A 276 15.16 0.81 -12.57
N PRO A 277 15.08 1.56 -13.68
CA PRO A 277 14.98 3.02 -13.66
C PRO A 277 13.85 3.58 -12.78
N GLU A 278 12.72 2.89 -12.72
CA GLU A 278 11.55 3.24 -11.90
C GLU A 278 11.86 3.10 -10.41
N SER A 279 12.50 2.01 -10.01
CA SER A 279 12.93 1.76 -8.63
C SER A 279 14.03 2.73 -8.20
N LEU A 280 14.94 3.09 -9.11
CA LEU A 280 15.95 4.12 -8.85
C LEU A 280 15.30 5.48 -8.56
N LYS A 281 14.25 5.87 -9.30
CA LYS A 281 13.49 7.10 -8.99
C LYS A 281 12.88 7.05 -7.58
N MET A 282 12.37 5.89 -7.17
CA MET A 282 11.87 5.67 -5.81
C MET A 282 12.95 5.83 -4.74
N THR A 283 14.12 5.22 -4.95
CA THR A 283 15.28 5.39 -4.05
C THR A 283 15.63 6.86 -3.91
N HIS A 284 15.64 7.62 -5.01
CA HIS A 284 15.89 9.07 -4.96
C HIS A 284 14.80 9.85 -4.21
N ALA A 285 13.54 9.44 -4.28
CA ALA A 285 12.47 10.02 -3.46
C ALA A 285 12.59 9.68 -1.98
N LEU A 286 13.06 8.48 -1.64
CA LEU A 286 13.42 8.11 -0.26
C LEU A 286 14.57 8.98 0.25
N ARG A 287 15.61 9.20 -0.56
CA ARG A 287 16.71 10.11 -0.21
C ARG A 287 16.20 11.52 0.11
N ALA A 288 15.33 12.07 -0.75
CA ALA A 288 14.70 13.38 -0.55
C ALA A 288 13.78 13.46 0.68
N THR A 289 13.40 12.31 1.24
CA THR A 289 12.49 12.19 2.38
C THR A 289 13.21 12.16 3.71
N HIS A 290 14.51 11.84 3.71
CA HIS A 290 15.32 11.75 4.93
C HIS A 290 16.22 12.98 5.09
N GLY A 291 16.46 13.39 6.34
CA GLY A 291 17.38 14.48 6.65
C GLY A 291 18.85 14.10 6.41
N GLY A 292 19.19 12.82 6.55
CA GLY A 292 20.52 12.27 6.32
C GLY A 292 20.51 10.94 5.61
N ILE A 293 21.65 10.60 5.02
CA ILE A 293 21.89 9.34 4.34
C ILE A 293 23.23 8.76 4.78
N LEU A 294 23.27 7.48 5.10
CA LEU A 294 24.42 6.80 5.66
C LEU A 294 24.82 5.61 4.81
N VAL A 295 26.12 5.50 4.54
CA VAL A 295 26.74 4.30 4.00
C VAL A 295 27.95 3.88 4.84
N GLY A 296 28.29 2.60 4.80
CA GLY A 296 29.58 2.14 5.29
C GLY A 296 30.71 2.50 4.33
N ILE A 297 31.93 2.65 4.84
CA ILE A 297 33.12 2.88 4.01
C ILE A 297 33.34 1.82 2.93
N GLY A 298 32.94 0.56 3.16
CA GLY A 298 33.01 -0.49 2.12
C GLY A 298 32.23 -0.11 0.85
N THR A 299 31.02 0.40 1.01
CA THR A 299 30.18 0.90 -0.10
C THR A 299 30.81 2.14 -0.73
N ALA A 300 31.33 3.08 0.06
CA ALA A 300 31.96 4.29 -0.46
C ALA A 300 33.20 3.99 -1.32
N LEU A 301 33.99 2.97 -0.94
CA LEU A 301 35.16 2.53 -1.71
C LEU A 301 34.78 1.76 -2.99
N ALA A 302 33.72 0.94 -2.94
CA ALA A 302 33.29 0.13 -4.07
C ALA A 302 32.59 0.96 -5.16
N ASP A 303 31.70 1.88 -4.74
CA ASP A 303 30.74 2.50 -5.65
C ASP A 303 31.04 4.00 -5.89
N ASN A 304 31.93 4.60 -5.09
CA ASN A 304 32.24 6.04 -5.10
C ASN A 304 30.98 6.93 -5.26
N PRO A 305 29.94 6.75 -4.42
CA PRO A 305 28.64 7.36 -4.65
C PRO A 305 28.65 8.84 -4.32
N SER A 306 27.77 9.62 -4.96
CA SER A 306 27.49 11.01 -4.56
C SER A 306 26.45 11.13 -3.45
N LEU A 307 25.59 10.11 -3.24
CA LEU A 307 24.51 10.10 -2.24
C LEU A 307 23.54 11.31 -2.33
N THR A 308 23.34 11.85 -3.53
CA THR A 308 22.46 12.99 -3.81
C THR A 308 21.10 12.56 -4.36
N VAL A 309 20.15 13.51 -4.37
CA VAL A 309 18.86 13.43 -5.06
C VAL A 309 19.01 14.00 -6.47
N ARG A 310 18.72 13.20 -7.50
CA ARG A 310 18.97 13.57 -8.91
C ARG A 310 17.81 13.24 -9.84
N LEU A 311 17.00 12.23 -9.51
CA LEU A 311 15.95 11.72 -10.39
C LEU A 311 14.55 12.26 -10.04
N VAL A 312 14.43 13.01 -8.94
CA VAL A 312 13.19 13.65 -8.49
C VAL A 312 13.51 15.01 -7.86
N ALA A 313 12.50 15.85 -7.66
CA ALA A 313 12.65 17.08 -6.90
C ALA A 313 12.78 16.80 -5.38
N GLY A 314 13.63 17.56 -4.71
CA GLY A 314 13.82 17.49 -3.26
C GLY A 314 15.22 17.88 -2.82
N ASP A 315 15.39 18.04 -1.51
CA ASP A 315 16.68 18.41 -0.92
C ASP A 315 17.63 17.22 -0.86
N ASN A 316 18.93 17.49 -1.03
CA ASN A 316 19.95 16.50 -0.77
C ASN A 316 20.03 16.19 0.73
N PRO A 317 19.96 14.90 1.14
CA PRO A 317 20.19 14.52 2.53
C PRO A 317 21.63 14.84 2.94
N GLN A 318 21.86 15.01 4.24
CA GLN A 318 23.21 15.12 4.79
C GLN A 318 23.97 13.79 4.61
N PRO A 319 25.06 13.73 3.82
CA PRO A 319 25.83 12.50 3.66
C PRO A 319 26.63 12.18 4.93
N VAL A 320 26.55 10.92 5.36
CA VAL A 320 27.26 10.35 6.51
C VAL A 320 27.98 9.08 6.07
N VAL A 321 29.25 8.94 6.43
CA VAL A 321 30.05 7.74 6.18
C VAL A 321 30.55 7.18 7.50
N VAL A 322 30.34 5.88 7.72
CA VAL A 322 30.95 5.17 8.85
C VAL A 322 32.30 4.60 8.41
N ASP A 323 33.38 5.18 8.95
CA ASP A 323 34.76 4.85 8.62
C ASP A 323 35.67 4.96 9.85
N SER A 324 35.79 3.86 10.61
CA SER A 324 36.56 3.82 11.85
C SER A 324 38.05 4.17 11.68
N HIS A 325 38.59 4.19 10.46
CA HIS A 325 40.02 4.41 10.19
C HIS A 325 40.29 5.49 9.13
N LEU A 326 39.29 6.30 8.75
CA LEU A 326 39.44 7.40 7.78
C LEU A 326 40.10 6.97 6.45
N ARG A 327 39.63 5.85 5.89
CA ARG A 327 40.06 5.28 4.61
C ARG A 327 39.44 5.96 3.39
N LEU A 328 38.43 6.81 3.54
CA LEU A 328 37.79 7.50 2.42
C LEU A 328 38.83 8.24 1.54
N PRO A 329 38.90 7.98 0.22
CA PRO A 329 39.85 8.66 -0.65
C PRO A 329 39.53 10.15 -0.77
N VAL A 330 40.55 11.01 -0.87
CA VAL A 330 40.36 12.46 -1.11
C VAL A 330 39.72 12.76 -2.47
N SER A 331 39.77 11.80 -3.40
CA SER A 331 39.11 11.87 -4.70
C SER A 331 37.64 11.44 -4.69
N ALA A 332 37.09 11.06 -3.54
CA ALA A 332 35.72 10.57 -3.43
C ALA A 332 34.70 11.65 -3.84
N GLN A 333 33.65 11.25 -4.58
CA GLN A 333 32.57 12.17 -4.99
C GLN A 333 31.88 12.85 -3.80
N LEU A 334 31.84 12.18 -2.65
CA LEU A 334 31.26 12.71 -1.42
C LEU A 334 31.92 14.01 -0.93
N LEU A 335 33.20 14.22 -1.24
CA LEU A 335 33.95 15.43 -0.88
C LEU A 335 33.68 16.59 -1.87
N GLN A 336 33.04 16.31 -3.00
CA GLN A 336 32.71 17.30 -4.04
C GLN A 336 31.27 17.82 -3.91
N ASN A 337 30.49 17.26 -2.99
CA ASN A 337 29.11 17.64 -2.76
C ASN A 337 28.99 19.06 -2.17
N SER A 338 27.85 19.71 -2.40
CA SER A 338 27.54 21.02 -1.79
C SER A 338 27.39 20.96 -0.27
N ARG A 339 27.05 19.79 0.28
CA ARG A 339 27.04 19.53 1.73
C ARG A 339 28.31 18.77 2.12
N PRO A 340 29.04 19.21 3.16
CA PRO A 340 30.24 18.50 3.62
C PRO A 340 29.85 17.12 4.16
N VAL A 341 30.55 16.07 3.74
CA VAL A 341 30.34 14.73 4.28
C VAL A 341 30.73 14.65 5.75
N TRP A 342 29.87 14.03 6.56
CA TRP A 342 30.17 13.73 7.96
C TRP A 342 30.78 12.33 8.03
N ILE A 343 32.03 12.22 8.51
CA ILE A 343 32.72 10.93 8.61
C ILE A 343 32.79 10.55 10.09
N ALA A 344 32.05 9.51 10.45
CA ALA A 344 32.07 8.92 11.78
C ALA A 344 33.28 8.01 11.92
N THR A 345 34.12 8.28 12.92
CA THR A 345 35.38 7.58 13.13
C THR A 345 35.64 7.31 14.62
N THR A 346 36.71 6.58 14.93
CA THR A 346 37.15 6.30 16.31
C THR A 346 38.52 6.90 16.57
N ASP A 347 38.94 6.94 17.83
CA ASP A 347 40.28 7.42 18.23
C ASP A 347 41.44 6.57 17.65
N ALA A 348 41.13 5.41 17.04
CA ALA A 348 42.11 4.59 16.33
C ALA A 348 42.50 5.17 14.95
N ALA A 349 41.79 6.18 14.46
CA ALA A 349 42.07 6.79 13.17
C ALA A 349 43.36 7.62 13.16
N PRO A 350 44.17 7.57 12.08
CA PRO A 350 45.38 8.38 12.00
C PRO A 350 45.08 9.88 11.95
N VAL A 351 45.76 10.68 12.79
CA VAL A 351 45.59 12.15 12.86
C VAL A 351 45.90 12.81 11.51
N GLU A 352 46.95 12.38 10.81
CA GLU A 352 47.30 12.88 9.48
C GLU A 352 46.15 12.69 8.47
N ARG A 353 45.44 11.55 8.55
CA ARG A 353 44.29 11.28 7.68
C ARG A 353 43.10 12.19 7.99
N GLN A 354 42.91 12.53 9.26
CA GLN A 354 41.90 13.50 9.68
C GLN A 354 42.18 14.87 9.05
N GLU A 355 43.38 15.41 9.22
CA GLU A 355 43.77 16.72 8.68
C GLU A 355 43.57 16.79 7.16
N ILE A 356 43.99 15.74 6.45
CA ILE A 356 43.82 15.64 4.99
C ILE A 356 42.34 15.68 4.57
N LEU A 357 41.47 14.95 5.28
CA LEU A 357 40.04 14.90 4.93
C LEU A 357 39.29 16.17 5.33
N GLU A 358 39.63 16.78 6.47
CA GLU A 358 39.09 18.08 6.88
C GLU A 358 39.50 19.18 5.90
N ALA A 359 40.77 19.18 5.45
CA ALA A 359 41.25 20.08 4.40
C ALA A 359 40.52 19.86 3.06
N ALA A 360 40.08 18.64 2.79
CA ALA A 360 39.24 18.31 1.64
C ALA A 360 37.74 18.62 1.84
N GLY A 361 37.35 19.20 2.99
CA GLY A 361 35.98 19.64 3.27
C GLY A 361 35.10 18.65 4.04
N ALA A 362 35.64 17.54 4.53
CA ALA A 362 34.91 16.63 5.41
C ALA A 362 34.74 17.22 6.82
N LYS A 363 33.67 16.80 7.50
CA LYS A 363 33.51 16.99 8.95
C LYS A 363 33.71 15.67 9.67
N ILE A 364 34.70 15.59 10.54
CA ILE A 364 35.02 14.36 11.26
C ILE A 364 34.26 14.31 12.59
N LEU A 365 33.64 13.18 12.88
CA LEU A 365 32.90 12.92 14.13
C LEU A 365 33.61 11.79 14.88
N HIS A 366 34.30 12.14 15.96
CA HIS A 366 34.94 11.17 16.86
C HIS A 366 33.91 10.53 17.78
N LEU A 367 33.88 9.21 17.81
CA LEU A 367 32.89 8.39 18.51
C LEU A 367 33.58 7.21 19.21
N PRO A 368 32.98 6.69 20.29
CA PRO A 368 33.50 5.50 20.95
C PRO A 368 33.51 4.30 20.01
N ALA A 369 34.47 3.42 20.23
CA ALA A 369 34.54 2.13 19.55
C ALA A 369 33.71 1.08 20.29
N ASN A 370 33.03 0.21 19.53
CA ASN A 370 32.44 -1.02 20.05
C ASN A 370 33.53 -2.05 20.38
N ALA A 371 33.13 -3.21 20.91
CA ALA A 371 34.06 -4.29 21.26
C ALA A 371 34.92 -4.80 20.09
N GLY A 372 34.50 -4.59 18.84
CA GLY A 372 35.23 -4.92 17.62
C GLY A 372 36.12 -3.81 17.09
N GLY A 373 36.31 -2.71 17.82
CA GLY A 373 37.10 -1.55 17.38
C GLY A 373 36.41 -0.71 16.30
N GLN A 374 35.13 -0.94 16.02
CA GLN A 374 34.36 -0.19 15.03
C GLN A 374 33.55 0.91 15.70
N VAL A 375 33.15 1.94 14.96
CA VAL A 375 32.27 3.00 15.47
C VAL A 375 31.02 2.40 16.13
N ASP A 376 30.73 2.82 17.36
CA ASP A 376 29.47 2.49 18.03
C ASP A 376 28.30 3.23 17.35
N LEU A 377 27.41 2.45 16.72
CA LEU A 377 26.27 2.99 15.98
C LEU A 377 25.22 3.65 16.88
N ALA A 378 25.08 3.21 18.13
CA ALA A 378 24.16 3.86 19.06
C ALA A 378 24.68 5.25 19.45
N ALA A 379 25.99 5.36 19.73
CA ALA A 379 26.65 6.64 19.98
C ALA A 379 26.59 7.57 18.76
N LEU A 380 26.74 7.00 17.55
CA LEU A 380 26.56 7.75 16.30
C LEU A 380 25.14 8.33 16.20
N LEU A 381 24.09 7.54 16.42
CA LEU A 381 22.71 8.02 16.33
C LEU A 381 22.42 9.11 17.37
N ALA A 382 22.92 8.97 18.60
CA ALA A 382 22.84 10.01 19.62
C ALA A 382 23.49 11.32 19.14
N ARG A 383 24.73 11.23 18.63
CA ARG A 383 25.47 12.39 18.13
C ARG A 383 24.78 13.07 16.94
N LEU A 384 24.23 12.29 16.01
CA LEU A 384 23.48 12.83 14.88
C LEU A 384 22.20 13.55 15.35
N GLY A 385 21.54 13.01 16.37
CA GLY A 385 20.36 13.62 16.99
C GLY A 385 20.66 14.97 17.65
N GLU A 386 21.77 15.07 18.41
CA GLU A 386 22.27 16.33 18.98
C GLU A 386 22.56 17.39 17.91
N MET A 387 23.02 16.94 16.74
CA MET A 387 23.27 17.80 15.58
C MET A 387 21.98 18.17 14.82
N GLY A 388 20.81 17.76 15.32
CA GLY A 388 19.49 18.11 14.79
C GLY A 388 18.99 17.19 13.66
N LEU A 389 19.67 16.07 13.41
CA LEU A 389 19.27 15.14 12.36
C LEU A 389 18.07 14.31 12.79
N ARG A 390 16.92 14.50 12.13
CA ARG A 390 15.65 13.87 12.53
C ARG A 390 15.44 12.48 11.95
N SER A 391 16.01 12.20 10.80
CA SER A 391 15.82 10.94 10.08
C SER A 391 17.07 10.58 9.28
N LEU A 392 17.32 9.28 9.19
CA LEU A 392 18.51 8.70 8.58
C LEU A 392 18.11 7.52 7.70
N MET A 393 18.41 7.62 6.41
CA MET A 393 18.34 6.49 5.48
C MET A 393 19.70 5.78 5.48
N VAL A 394 19.74 4.49 5.76
CA VAL A 394 20.95 3.67 5.65
C VAL A 394 20.89 2.90 4.33
N GLU A 395 21.77 3.25 3.40
CA GLU A 395 21.74 2.74 2.02
C GLU A 395 22.91 1.76 1.79
N GLY A 396 22.58 0.51 1.46
CA GLY A 396 23.53 -0.49 0.96
C GLY A 396 24.75 -0.83 1.85
N GLY A 397 25.40 -1.95 1.55
CA GLY A 397 26.58 -2.43 2.26
C GLY A 397 26.25 -3.55 3.26
N PRO A 398 26.66 -4.79 2.98
CA PRO A 398 26.30 -5.93 3.82
C PRO A 398 26.67 -5.78 5.30
N SER A 399 27.87 -5.24 5.57
CA SER A 399 28.33 -5.05 6.95
C SER A 399 27.48 -4.04 7.71
N ILE A 400 27.15 -2.88 7.12
CA ILE A 400 26.41 -1.83 7.84
C ILE A 400 24.97 -2.26 8.08
N LEU A 401 24.34 -2.91 7.09
CA LEU A 401 22.98 -3.47 7.22
C LEU A 401 22.93 -4.52 8.33
N THR A 402 23.86 -5.48 8.32
CA THR A 402 23.97 -6.49 9.38
C THR A 402 24.16 -5.85 10.76
N SER A 403 25.00 -4.81 10.89
CA SER A 403 25.22 -4.13 12.17
C SER A 403 23.97 -3.42 12.70
N PHE A 404 23.22 -2.69 11.86
CA PHE A 404 21.97 -2.03 12.27
C PHE A 404 20.89 -3.05 12.69
N LEU A 405 20.77 -4.15 11.95
CA LEU A 405 19.82 -5.23 12.26
C LEU A 405 20.18 -5.96 13.55
N THR A 406 21.46 -6.28 13.74
CA THR A 406 21.97 -6.97 14.94
C THR A 406 21.79 -6.11 16.19
N ALA A 407 22.09 -4.81 16.09
CA ALA A 407 21.97 -3.88 17.20
C ALA A 407 20.53 -3.38 17.43
N ARG A 408 19.55 -3.79 16.61
CA ARG A 408 18.14 -3.35 16.67
C ARG A 408 17.99 -1.82 16.63
N LEU A 409 18.81 -1.16 15.81
CA LEU A 409 18.85 0.30 15.67
C LEU A 409 18.03 0.82 14.47
N ALA A 410 17.43 -0.07 13.69
CA ALA A 410 16.58 0.26 12.56
C ALA A 410 15.10 0.19 12.92
N HIS A 411 14.31 1.14 12.39
CA HIS A 411 12.88 1.28 12.70
C HIS A 411 12.00 0.92 11.51
N TYR A 412 12.53 1.05 10.30
CA TYR A 412 11.80 0.83 9.05
C TYR A 412 12.73 0.18 8.03
N ALA A 413 12.16 -0.60 7.11
CA ALA A 413 12.89 -1.19 6.00
C ALA A 413 12.19 -0.91 4.67
N VAL A 414 12.98 -0.71 3.63
CA VAL A 414 12.57 -0.67 2.22
C VAL A 414 13.51 -1.57 1.43
N VAL A 415 12.99 -2.68 0.92
CA VAL A 415 13.77 -3.71 0.24
C VAL A 415 13.23 -3.84 -1.18
N THR A 416 14.06 -3.51 -2.17
CA THR A 416 13.73 -3.72 -3.58
C THR A 416 14.31 -5.04 -4.05
N VAL A 417 13.49 -5.89 -4.65
CA VAL A 417 13.86 -7.20 -5.20
C VAL A 417 13.73 -7.16 -6.71
N ALA A 418 14.85 -7.24 -7.41
CA ALA A 418 14.90 -7.32 -8.86
C ALA A 418 14.75 -8.78 -9.34
N PRO A 419 14.06 -9.03 -10.48
CA PRO A 419 13.62 -10.36 -10.89
C PRO A 419 14.71 -11.19 -11.59
N PHE A 420 15.93 -11.26 -11.03
CA PHE A 420 17.02 -12.07 -11.55
C PHE A 420 17.85 -12.70 -10.42
N TRP A 421 18.69 -13.69 -10.75
CA TRP A 421 19.57 -14.42 -9.82
C TRP A 421 21.03 -14.01 -10.00
N VAL A 422 21.85 -14.04 -8.93
CA VAL A 422 23.26 -13.60 -8.97
C VAL A 422 24.24 -14.65 -8.45
N GLY A 423 24.00 -15.24 -7.28
CA GLY A 423 24.89 -16.19 -6.61
C GLY A 423 26.08 -15.54 -5.90
N GLY A 424 25.94 -14.31 -5.43
CA GLY A 424 27.05 -13.47 -4.95
C GLY A 424 26.96 -13.08 -3.46
N VAL A 425 27.19 -11.80 -3.19
CA VAL A 425 27.25 -11.24 -1.84
C VAL A 425 25.85 -10.91 -1.36
N HIS A 426 25.40 -11.53 -0.27
CA HIS A 426 24.08 -11.28 0.31
C HIS A 426 23.98 -9.95 1.07
N ALA A 427 22.77 -9.36 1.07
CA ALA A 427 22.46 -8.12 1.78
C ALA A 427 22.73 -8.20 3.29
N VAL A 428 22.43 -9.35 3.89
CA VAL A 428 22.75 -9.68 5.28
C VAL A 428 23.71 -10.87 5.26
N ASN A 429 24.94 -10.64 5.67
CA ASN A 429 26.07 -11.55 5.41
C ASN A 429 26.52 -12.35 6.64
N GLN A 430 25.81 -12.24 7.76
CA GLN A 430 26.05 -13.01 8.98
C GLN A 430 24.72 -13.36 9.64
N SER A 431 24.70 -14.45 10.41
CA SER A 431 23.53 -14.81 11.19
C SER A 431 23.27 -13.74 12.26
N LEU A 432 22.07 -13.16 12.24
CA LEU A 432 21.65 -12.12 13.19
C LEU A 432 21.37 -12.70 14.58
N HIS A 433 20.98 -13.97 14.65
CA HIS A 433 20.67 -14.68 15.89
C HIS A 433 20.59 -16.20 15.63
N PRO A 434 20.95 -17.08 16.58
CA PRO A 434 20.78 -18.53 16.42
C PRO A 434 19.33 -19.04 16.44
N SER A 435 18.32 -18.17 16.63
CA SER A 435 16.91 -18.55 16.81
C SER A 435 15.99 -17.67 15.97
N THR A 436 15.05 -18.32 15.29
CA THR A 436 14.12 -17.73 14.31
C THR A 436 13.08 -16.79 14.91
N GLU A 437 12.76 -16.95 16.19
CA GLU A 437 11.82 -16.09 16.92
C GLU A 437 12.42 -14.71 17.22
N LYS A 438 13.76 -14.60 17.18
CA LYS A 438 14.50 -13.38 17.52
C LYS A 438 15.05 -12.65 16.30
N PHE A 439 14.65 -13.02 15.08
CA PHE A 439 15.01 -12.27 13.88
C PHE A 439 14.19 -10.99 13.74
N PRO A 440 14.79 -9.88 13.26
CA PRO A 440 14.04 -8.70 12.86
C PRO A 440 13.03 -9.04 11.77
N ARG A 441 11.80 -8.51 11.89
CA ARG A 441 10.72 -8.75 10.90
C ARG A 441 10.10 -7.44 10.48
N ILE A 442 9.66 -7.36 9.23
CA ILE A 442 8.79 -6.27 8.79
C ILE A 442 7.37 -6.58 9.27
N ALA A 443 6.83 -5.73 10.15
CA ALA A 443 5.45 -5.81 10.59
C ALA A 443 4.54 -5.20 9.52
N ASN A 444 3.48 -5.93 9.14
CA ASN A 444 2.49 -5.52 8.13
C ASN A 444 3.14 -5.03 6.81
N PRO A 445 3.97 -5.88 6.15
CA PRO A 445 4.71 -5.46 4.97
C PRO A 445 3.74 -5.02 3.88
N GLN A 446 3.99 -3.82 3.35
CA GLN A 446 3.36 -3.36 2.12
C GLN A 446 4.22 -3.84 0.94
N ILE A 447 3.58 -4.28 -0.13
CA ILE A 447 4.27 -4.80 -1.33
C ILE A 447 3.79 -4.00 -2.52
N VAL A 448 4.73 -3.41 -3.25
CA VAL A 448 4.44 -2.57 -4.42
C VAL A 448 5.34 -3.02 -5.57
N GLN A 449 4.74 -3.25 -6.73
CA GLN A 449 5.50 -3.44 -7.95
C GLN A 449 5.94 -2.07 -8.50
N VAL A 450 7.24 -1.93 -8.79
CA VAL A 450 7.86 -0.72 -9.32
C VAL A 450 8.62 -1.07 -10.59
N GLY A 451 7.98 -0.87 -11.75
CA GLY A 451 8.49 -1.41 -13.01
C GLY A 451 8.58 -2.95 -12.95
N PRO A 452 9.71 -3.57 -13.28
CA PRO A 452 9.91 -5.02 -13.17
C PRO A 452 10.27 -5.49 -11.75
N ASP A 453 10.58 -4.56 -10.83
CA ASP A 453 11.02 -4.91 -9.48
C ASP A 453 9.83 -4.97 -8.50
N VAL A 454 10.01 -5.71 -7.41
CA VAL A 454 9.07 -5.73 -6.28
C VAL A 454 9.70 -5.06 -5.08
N THR A 455 9.03 -4.06 -4.51
CA THR A 455 9.49 -3.39 -3.30
C THR A 455 8.63 -3.79 -2.11
N LEU A 456 9.29 -4.24 -1.04
CA LEU A 456 8.70 -4.49 0.26
C LEU A 456 9.11 -3.39 1.23
N TRP A 457 8.16 -2.88 2.00
CA TRP A 457 8.46 -1.85 3.00
C TRP A 457 7.50 -1.88 4.18
N GLY A 458 8.00 -1.47 5.34
CA GLY A 458 7.23 -1.45 6.59
C GLY A 458 8.11 -1.25 7.82
N ALA A 459 7.45 -1.15 8.97
CA ALA A 459 8.13 -1.00 10.26
C ALA A 459 8.85 -2.29 10.66
N LEU A 460 10.02 -2.17 11.28
CA LEU A 460 10.75 -3.30 11.83
C LEU A 460 10.28 -3.60 13.27
N ALA A 461 10.06 -4.89 13.54
CA ALA A 461 9.67 -5.45 14.84
C ALA A 461 10.71 -6.46 15.37
#